data_AF-A0A8J5ZEQ1-F1
#
_entry.id   AF-A0A8J5ZEQ1-F1
#
_cell.length_a   1.000
_cell.length_b   1.000
_cell.length_c   1.000
_cell.angle_alpha   90.00
_cell.angle_beta   90.00
_cell.angle_gamma   90.00
#
_symmetry.space_group_name_H-M   'P 1'
#
loop_
_entity.id
_entity.type
_entity.pdbx_description
1 polymer ?
#
loop_
_entity_poly.entity_id
_entity_poly.type
_entity_poly.pdbx_seq_one_letter_code
_entity_poly.pdbx_strand_id
1 'polypeptide(L)'
;MKEEEEEKEGIFFGAVGTNVAEEAEIGAVKIALEMFASMNWKSSNSLVIELGYSVVFSWCINKELRHWSLHATFLDIETAKCKVGSIVFSLADRNGNDMAFSLALAGVNRPQVFKAW
;
A
#
# COMPACT_ATOMS: atom_id res chain seq x y z
N MET A 1 11.28 -31.09 -8.01
CA MET A 1 11.87 -29.89 -7.39
C MET A 1 10.74 -29.14 -6.74
N LYS A 2 10.78 -28.93 -5.41
CA LYS A 2 9.91 -27.93 -4.79
C LYS A 2 10.59 -26.59 -5.09
N GLU A 3 9.93 -25.72 -5.84
CA GLU A 3 10.35 -24.33 -5.88
C GLU A 3 10.23 -23.81 -4.45
N GLU A 4 11.37 -23.43 -3.87
CA GLU A 4 11.43 -22.74 -2.60
C GLU A 4 10.73 -21.40 -2.81
N GLU A 5 9.66 -21.15 -2.06
CA GLU A 5 8.95 -19.87 -2.09
C GLU A 5 9.92 -18.81 -1.57
N GLU A 6 10.55 -18.06 -2.47
CA GLU A 6 11.45 -16.96 -2.11
C GLU A 6 10.57 -15.83 -1.53
N GLU A 7 10.50 -15.74 -0.21
CA GLU A 7 9.81 -14.63 0.47
C GLU A 7 10.75 -13.42 0.49
N LYS A 8 10.34 -12.32 -0.15
CA LYS A 8 11.08 -11.05 -0.11
C LYS A 8 10.32 -10.02 0.71
N GLU A 9 11.05 -9.48 1.69
CA GLU A 9 10.55 -8.43 2.57
C GLU A 9 11.01 -7.07 2.06
N GLY A 10 10.09 -6.11 2.05
CA GLY A 10 10.40 -4.70 1.75
C GLY A 10 9.71 -3.81 2.76
N ILE A 11 10.36 -2.70 3.10
CA ILE A 11 9.83 -1.70 4.04
C ILE A 11 9.87 -0.31 3.42
N PHE A 12 8.85 0.49 3.73
CA PHE A 12 8.83 1.91 3.39
C PHE A 12 8.16 2.73 4.48
N PHE A 13 8.58 3.99 4.59
CA PHE A 13 7.97 4.96 5.49
C PHE A 13 8.41 6.38 5.15
N GLY A 14 7.58 7.37 5.45
CA GLY A 14 7.89 8.78 5.24
C GLY A 14 6.67 9.65 5.48
N ALA A 15 6.86 10.97 5.49
CA ALA A 15 5.76 11.89 5.66
C ALA A 15 4.85 11.86 4.43
N VAL A 16 3.55 11.72 4.68
CA VAL A 16 2.52 12.04 3.68
C VAL A 16 2.06 13.46 3.98
N GLY A 17 1.91 14.32 2.96
CA GLY A 17 1.56 15.73 3.12
C GLY A 17 0.13 16.00 3.61
N THR A 18 -0.43 15.13 4.44
CA THR A 18 -1.79 15.16 4.98
C THR A 18 -1.76 14.82 6.48
N ASN A 19 -2.70 15.41 7.22
CA ASN A 19 -2.98 15.09 8.62
C ASN A 19 -4.17 14.14 8.78
N VAL A 20 -4.76 13.67 7.67
CA VAL A 20 -5.88 12.73 7.64
C VAL A 20 -5.32 11.32 7.49
N ALA A 21 -5.57 10.46 8.47
CA ALA A 21 -4.97 9.12 8.52
C ALA A 21 -5.39 8.23 7.35
N GLU A 22 -6.64 8.35 6.91
CA GLU A 22 -7.20 7.64 5.77
C GLU A 22 -6.53 8.05 4.45
N GLU A 23 -6.22 9.35 4.30
CA GLU A 23 -5.49 9.87 3.15
C GLU A 23 -4.03 9.42 3.16
N ALA A 24 -3.42 9.33 4.34
CA ALA A 24 -2.08 8.79 4.50
C ALA A 24 -2.04 7.29 4.15
N GLU A 25 -3.03 6.52 4.58
CA GLU A 25 -3.11 5.07 4.29
C GLU A 25 -3.35 4.81 2.80
N ILE A 26 -4.24 5.54 2.12
CA ILE A 26 -4.40 5.37 0.67
C ILE A 26 -3.13 5.80 -0.10
N GLY A 27 -2.39 6.79 0.41
CA GLY A 27 -1.06 7.13 -0.08
C GLY A 27 -0.05 5.99 0.10
N ALA A 28 -0.09 5.28 1.24
CA ALA A 28 0.74 4.12 1.49
C ALA A 28 0.41 2.96 0.53
N VAL A 29 -0.88 2.72 0.23
CA VAL A 29 -1.32 1.74 -0.78
C VAL A 29 -0.70 2.03 -2.15
N LYS A 30 -0.71 3.30 -2.58
CA LYS A 30 -0.06 3.71 -3.82
C LYS A 30 1.43 3.36 -3.82
N ILE A 31 2.14 3.71 -2.75
CA ILE A 31 3.59 3.45 -2.65
C ILE A 31 3.90 1.95 -2.65
N ALA A 32 3.11 1.14 -1.93
CA ALA A 32 3.26 -0.30 -1.90
C ALA A 32 3.11 -0.93 -3.29
N LEU A 33 2.10 -0.49 -4.06
CA LEU A 33 1.89 -0.96 -5.44
C LEU A 33 3.03 -0.56 -6.37
N GLU A 34 3.52 0.68 -6.28
CA GLU A 34 4.66 1.15 -7.06
C GLU A 34 5.95 0.38 -6.73
N MET A 35 6.18 0.12 -5.44
CA MET A 35 7.34 -0.67 -4.99
C MET A 35 7.26 -2.09 -5.53
N PHE A 36 6.13 -2.77 -5.35
CA PHE A 36 5.94 -4.13 -5.85
C PHE A 36 6.13 -4.22 -7.37
N ALA A 37 5.56 -3.27 -8.11
CA ALA A 37 5.74 -3.20 -9.57
C ALA A 37 7.21 -2.96 -9.98
N SER A 38 8.00 -2.25 -9.17
CA SER A 38 9.40 -1.93 -9.45
C SER A 38 10.37 -3.07 -9.12
N MET A 39 9.94 -4.06 -8.33
CA MET A 39 10.78 -5.20 -7.93
C MET A 39 11.09 -6.18 -9.08
N ASN A 40 10.57 -5.95 -10.30
CA ASN A 40 10.70 -6.86 -11.47
C ASN A 40 10.38 -8.33 -11.12
N TRP A 41 9.43 -8.50 -10.20
CA TRP A 41 9.02 -9.80 -9.68
C TRP A 41 8.30 -10.60 -10.78
N LYS A 42 8.54 -11.92 -10.87
CA LYS A 42 7.88 -12.76 -11.88
C LYS A 42 6.36 -12.55 -11.78
N SER A 43 5.72 -12.29 -12.92
CA SER A 43 4.34 -11.83 -13.09
C SER A 43 3.24 -12.81 -12.63
N SER A 44 3.58 -13.87 -11.90
CA SER A 44 2.67 -14.90 -11.39
C SER A 44 2.24 -14.71 -9.93
N ASN A 45 2.66 -13.63 -9.28
CA ASN A 45 2.51 -13.49 -7.84
C ASN A 45 1.35 -12.57 -7.45
N SER A 46 0.64 -12.97 -6.40
CA SER A 46 -0.42 -12.20 -5.77
C SER A 46 0.16 -11.26 -4.73
N LEU A 47 -0.27 -10.00 -4.74
CA LEU A 47 -0.01 -9.06 -3.66
C LEU A 47 -1.23 -9.01 -2.73
N VAL A 48 -1.00 -9.23 -1.44
CA VAL A 48 -2.00 -8.99 -0.40
C VAL A 48 -1.68 -7.65 0.26
N ILE A 49 -2.68 -6.78 0.37
CA ILE A 49 -2.56 -5.49 1.06
C ILE A 49 -3.54 -5.49 2.23
N GLU A 50 -2.98 -5.49 3.43
CA GLU A 50 -3.75 -5.38 4.67
C GLU A 50 -3.90 -3.90 5.04
N LEU A 51 -5.13 -3.49 5.36
CA LEU A 51 -5.50 -2.10 5.65
C LEU A 51 -5.97 -1.94 7.09
N GLY A 52 -5.61 -0.84 7.74
CA GLY A 52 -6.06 -0.50 9.09
C GLY A 52 -7.43 0.19 9.11
N TYR A 53 -7.84 0.87 8.03
CA TYR A 53 -9.09 1.62 8.00
C TYR A 53 -10.13 1.02 7.04
N SER A 54 -11.33 0.71 7.56
CA SER A 54 -12.45 0.15 6.78
C SER A 54 -12.93 1.05 5.65
N VAL A 55 -12.82 2.37 5.81
CA VAL A 55 -13.15 3.35 4.78
C VAL A 55 -12.18 3.29 3.61
N VAL A 56 -10.88 3.12 3.89
CA VAL A 56 -9.84 2.96 2.86
C VAL A 56 -10.03 1.64 2.12
N PHE A 57 -10.32 0.56 2.85
CA PHE A 57 -10.73 -0.72 2.25
C PHE A 57 -11.91 -0.54 1.30
N SER A 58 -12.95 0.17 1.73
CA SER A 58 -14.14 0.44 0.92
C SER A 58 -13.79 1.23 -0.36
N TRP A 59 -12.89 2.21 -0.28
CA TRP A 59 -12.38 2.94 -1.45
C TRP A 59 -11.58 2.05 -2.42
N CYS A 60 -10.79 1.10 -1.89
CA CYS A 60 -10.00 0.18 -2.71
C CYS A 60 -10.89 -0.75 -3.55
N ILE A 61 -11.99 -1.25 -2.98
CA ILE A 61 -12.88 -2.22 -3.64
C ILE A 61 -14.07 -1.58 -4.38
N ASN A 62 -14.48 -0.37 -4.00
CA ASN A 62 -15.62 0.32 -4.61
C ASN A 62 -15.24 1.74 -5.07
N LYS A 63 -15.29 1.95 -6.40
CA LYS A 63 -14.93 3.23 -7.03
C LYS A 63 -15.91 4.37 -6.72
N GLU A 64 -17.16 4.05 -6.43
CA GLU A 64 -18.22 5.05 -6.18
C GLU A 64 -18.09 5.73 -4.81
N LEU A 65 -17.42 5.07 -3.87
CA LEU A 65 -17.21 5.59 -2.51
C LEU A 65 -16.00 6.53 -2.42
N ARG A 66 -15.24 6.68 -3.52
CA ARG A 66 -13.99 7.45 -3.54
C ARG A 66 -14.27 8.93 -3.52
N HIS A 67 -13.56 9.64 -2.65
CA HIS A 67 -13.65 11.09 -2.59
C HIS A 67 -12.98 11.74 -3.81
N TRP A 68 -13.64 12.71 -4.43
CA TRP A 68 -13.15 13.38 -5.64
C TRP A 68 -11.81 14.10 -5.43
N SER A 69 -11.57 14.63 -4.23
CA SER A 69 -10.31 15.31 -3.87
C SER A 69 -9.07 14.40 -4.02
N LEU A 70 -9.25 13.09 -3.97
CA LEU A 70 -8.19 12.09 -4.08
C LEU A 70 -8.13 11.46 -5.48
N HIS A 71 -8.82 12.02 -6.47
CA HIS A 71 -8.94 11.44 -7.81
C HIS A 71 -7.57 11.14 -8.46
N ALA A 72 -6.60 12.06 -8.33
CA ALA A 72 -5.25 11.84 -8.85
C ALA A 72 -4.57 10.63 -8.18
N THR A 73 -4.64 10.52 -6.85
CA THR A 73 -4.11 9.37 -6.10
C THR A 73 -4.76 8.06 -6.55
N PHE A 74 -6.08 8.05 -6.76
CA PHE A 74 -6.78 6.86 -7.24
C PHE A 74 -6.39 6.50 -8.68
N LEU A 75 -6.18 7.48 -9.56
CA LEU A 75 -5.72 7.23 -10.92
C LEU A 75 -4.33 6.58 -10.93
N ASP A 76 -3.43 7.07 -10.09
CA ASP A 76 -2.08 6.49 -9.91
C ASP A 76 -2.17 5.05 -9.40
N ILE A 77 -3.05 4.79 -8.43
CA ILE A 77 -3.31 3.44 -7.91
C ILE A 77 -3.80 2.53 -9.03
N GLU A 78 -4.83 2.91 -9.79
CA GLU A 78 -5.34 2.06 -10.88
C GLU A 78 -4.27 1.77 -11.92
N THR A 79 -3.42 2.77 -12.24
CA THR A 79 -2.29 2.61 -13.15
C THR A 79 -1.25 1.63 -12.61
N ALA A 80 -0.93 1.70 -11.31
CA ALA A 80 -0.02 0.77 -10.66
C ALA A 80 -0.61 -0.65 -10.59
N LYS A 81 -1.91 -0.78 -10.30
CA LYS A 81 -2.63 -2.06 -10.29
C LYS A 81 -2.53 -2.79 -11.64
N CYS A 82 -2.59 -2.08 -12.76
CA CYS A 82 -2.42 -2.70 -14.09
C CYS A 82 -1.04 -3.35 -14.32
N LYS A 83 -0.02 -2.98 -13.53
CA LYS A 83 1.34 -3.54 -13.59
C LYS A 83 1.53 -4.71 -12.62
N VAL A 84 0.61 -4.87 -11.67
CA VAL A 84 0.61 -5.94 -10.68
C VAL A 84 -0.37 -7.01 -11.15
N GLY A 85 -0.06 -8.29 -10.90
CA GLY A 85 -0.93 -9.40 -11.27
C GLY A 85 -2.23 -9.42 -10.44
N SER A 86 -2.33 -10.37 -9.52
CA SER A 86 -3.47 -10.43 -8.59
C SER A 86 -3.25 -9.51 -7.40
N ILE A 87 -4.26 -8.75 -7.00
CA ILE A 87 -4.25 -7.96 -5.77
C ILE A 87 -5.44 -8.33 -4.92
N VAL A 88 -5.19 -8.66 -3.66
CA VAL A 88 -6.22 -8.91 -2.64
C VAL A 88 -6.09 -7.85 -1.57
N PHE A 89 -7.20 -7.19 -1.24
CA PHE A 89 -7.27 -6.28 -0.10
C PHE A 89 -7.94 -7.02 1.06
N SER A 90 -7.41 -6.83 2.27
CA SER A 90 -7.99 -7.32 3.52
C SER A 90 -7.95 -6.22 4.58
N LEU A 91 -8.74 -6.41 5.64
CA LEU A 91 -8.66 -5.58 6.84
C LEU A 91 -7.75 -6.25 7.84
N ALA A 92 -6.81 -5.49 8.40
CA ALA A 92 -5.94 -5.95 9.45
C ALA A 92 -6.75 -6.18 10.74
N ASP A 93 -6.47 -7.30 11.42
CA ASP A 93 -6.97 -7.53 12.77
C ASP A 93 -6.32 -6.54 13.75
N ARG A 94 -6.83 -6.49 14.99
CA ARG A 94 -6.49 -5.48 16.01
C ARG A 94 -4.99 -5.20 16.22
N ASN A 95 -4.12 -6.17 15.93
CA ASN A 95 -2.65 -6.04 16.02
C ASN A 95 -1.92 -6.36 14.71
N GLY A 96 -2.64 -6.62 13.61
CA GLY A 96 -2.03 -6.99 12.32
C GLY A 96 -1.17 -5.86 11.73
N ASN A 97 -1.42 -4.61 12.14
CA ASN A 97 -0.83 -3.42 11.55
C ASN A 97 0.18 -2.68 12.45
N ASP A 98 0.63 -3.28 13.56
CA ASP A 98 1.49 -2.62 14.57
C ASP A 98 2.82 -2.14 13.97
N MET A 99 3.40 -2.92 13.03
CA MET A 99 4.62 -2.55 12.33
C MET A 99 4.40 -1.33 11.43
N ALA A 100 3.33 -1.32 10.62
CA ALA A 100 3.04 -0.18 9.75
C ALA A 100 2.72 1.07 10.55
N PHE A 101 2.04 0.94 11.70
CA PHE A 101 1.80 2.06 12.62
C PHE A 101 3.11 2.64 13.16
N SER A 102 4.04 1.78 13.60
CA SER A 102 5.37 2.19 14.07
C SER A 102 6.17 2.89 12.97
N LEU A 103 6.10 2.38 11.74
CA LEU A 103 6.72 2.97 10.56
C LEU A 103 6.10 4.34 10.21
N ALA A 104 4.77 4.47 10.29
CA ALA A 104 4.09 5.75 10.08
C ALA A 104 4.57 6.81 11.08
N LEU A 105 4.68 6.45 12.37
CA LEU A 105 5.23 7.33 13.41
C LEU A 105 6.68 7.72 13.13
N ALA A 106 7.53 6.78 12.73
CA ALA A 106 8.92 7.04 12.36
C ALA A 106 9.04 7.93 11.10
N GLY A 107 8.04 7.91 10.23
CA GLY A 107 7.97 8.66 8.97
C GLY A 107 7.55 10.11 9.12
N VAL A 108 6.81 10.50 10.17
CA VAL A 108 6.20 11.84 10.30
C VAL A 108 7.21 12.99 10.11
N ASN A 109 8.44 12.82 10.62
CA ASN A 109 9.47 13.85 10.55
C ASN A 109 10.42 13.70 9.35
N ARG A 110 10.17 12.76 8.44
CA ARG A 110 11.03 12.54 7.26
C ARG A 110 10.52 13.30 6.04
N PRO A 111 11.33 14.18 5.45
CA PRO A 111 10.92 14.95 4.26
C PRO A 111 10.82 14.11 2.99
N GLN A 112 11.39 12.90 2.97
CA GLN A 112 11.37 11.98 1.84
C GLN A 112 10.93 10.60 2.28
N VAL A 113 10.23 9.89 1.39
CA VAL A 113 9.84 8.49 1.60
C VAL A 113 11.10 7.61 1.51
N PHE A 114 11.40 6.92 2.59
CA PHE A 114 12.37 5.84 2.61
C PHE A 114 11.74 4.57 2.06
N LYS A 115 12.50 3.81 1.28
CA LYS A 115 12.10 2.52 0.74
C LYS A 115 13.32 1.59 0.73
N ALA A 116 13.17 0.33 1.11
CA ALA A 116 14.20 -0.71 1.06
C ALA A 116 13.56 -2.07 0.74
N TRP A 117 14.20 -2.86 -0.12
CA TRP A 117 13.82 -4.21 -0.55
C TRP A 117 14.99 -4.88 -1.26
#